data_AF-V2YE88-F1
#
_entry.id   AF-V2YE88-F1
#
_cell.length_a   1.000
_cell.length_b   1.000
_cell.length_c   1.000
_cell.angle_alpha   90.00
_cell.angle_beta   90.00
_cell.angle_gamma   90.00
#
_symmetry.space_group_name_H-M   'P 1'
#
loop_
_entity.id
_entity.type
_entity.pdbx_description
1 polymer ?
#
loop_
_entity_poly.entity_id
_entity_poly.type
_entity_poly.pdbx_seq_one_letter_code
_entity_poly.pdbx_strand_id
1 'polypeptide(L)'
;MTNGPGEFWKNEKMDLLLTFDPDTEKVLWGDFVEDFKMSFEPLDTALEAQLKLRDLKMKERADEYTYQFSYLAKQTGYNNAAQIVAFKRGLPKSLVLKIMT
;
A
#
# COMPACT_ATOMS: atom_id res chain seq x y z
N MET A 1 -25.44 5.99 5.90
CA MET A 1 -24.19 5.28 5.59
C MET A 1 -23.86 5.64 4.16
N THR A 2 -22.84 6.45 3.94
CA THR A 2 -22.44 6.86 2.59
C THR A 2 -21.54 5.77 2.05
N ASN A 3 -21.92 5.18 0.92
CA ASN A 3 -21.13 4.16 0.26
C ASN A 3 -19.71 4.68 0.02
N GLY A 4 -18.69 3.86 0.29
CA GLY A 4 -17.29 4.27 0.12
C GLY A 4 -16.94 4.48 -1.35
N PRO A 5 -15.81 5.15 -1.67
CA PRO A 5 -15.35 5.34 -3.05
C PRO A 5 -15.28 4.03 -3.85
N GLY A 6 -14.95 2.91 -3.20
CA GLY A 6 -14.96 1.58 -3.80
C GLY A 6 -16.34 1.05 -4.19
N GLU A 7 -17.39 1.36 -3.41
CA GLU A 7 -18.75 0.96 -3.75
C GLU A 7 -19.32 1.81 -4.90
N PHE A 8 -18.97 3.11 -4.95
CA PHE A 8 -19.32 3.97 -6.08
C PHE A 8 -18.67 3.47 -7.37
N TRP A 9 -17.35 3.24 -7.37
CA TRP A 9 -16.63 2.73 -8.54
C TRP A 9 -17.18 1.38 -9.02
N LYS A 10 -17.47 0.46 -8.09
CA LYS A 10 -18.06 -0.85 -8.42
C LYS A 10 -19.40 -0.70 -9.13
N ASN A 11 -20.29 0.15 -8.61
CA ASN A 11 -21.62 0.33 -9.18
C ASN A 11 -21.55 0.98 -10.58
N GLU A 12 -20.70 2.00 -10.75
CA GLU A 12 -20.46 2.64 -12.05
C GLU A 12 -19.91 1.64 -13.09
N LYS A 13 -18.94 0.81 -12.73
CA LYS A 13 -18.41 -0.23 -13.63
C LYS A 13 -19.43 -1.32 -13.93
N MET A 14 -20.23 -1.69 -12.96
CA MET A 14 -21.26 -2.70 -13.12
C MET A 14 -22.35 -2.23 -14.10
N ASP A 15 -22.76 -0.96 -14.02
CA ASP A 15 -23.73 -0.40 -14.97
C ASP A 15 -23.17 -0.40 -16.41
N LEU A 16 -21.89 -0.07 -16.60
CA LEU A 16 -21.23 -0.14 -17.90
C LEU A 16 -21.12 -1.57 -18.46
N LEU A 17 -20.87 -2.57 -17.60
CA LEU A 17 -20.74 -3.97 -18.00
C LEU A 17 -22.09 -4.67 -18.23
N LEU A 18 -23.15 -4.22 -17.55
CA LEU A 18 -24.50 -4.80 -17.63
C LEU A 18 -25.36 -4.14 -18.72
N THR A 19 -24.95 -2.98 -19.25
CA THR A 19 -25.62 -2.37 -20.40
C THR A 19 -25.36 -3.23 -21.63
N PHE A 20 -26.29 -4.13 -21.94
CA PHE A 20 -26.19 -5.03 -23.09
C PHE A 20 -26.50 -4.25 -24.38
N ASP A 21 -25.50 -3.52 -24.86
CA ASP A 21 -25.52 -2.86 -26.16
C ASP A 21 -24.55 -3.59 -27.10
N PRO A 22 -25.05 -4.19 -28.20
CA PRO A 22 -24.23 -4.93 -29.15
C PRO A 22 -23.21 -4.05 -29.90
N ASP A 23 -23.38 -2.73 -29.90
CA ASP A 23 -22.45 -1.76 -30.51
C ASP A 23 -21.44 -1.20 -29.48
N THR A 24 -21.58 -1.54 -28.19
CA THR A 24 -20.66 -1.08 -27.15
C THR A 24 -19.34 -1.85 -27.21
N GLU A 25 -18.23 -1.10 -27.19
CA GLU A 25 -16.88 -1.64 -27.18
C GLU A 25 -16.69 -2.57 -25.97
N LYS A 26 -16.34 -3.84 -26.25
CA LYS A 26 -16.11 -4.83 -25.20
C LYS A 26 -14.91 -4.37 -24.37
N VAL A 27 -15.14 -4.02 -23.11
CA VAL A 27 -14.07 -3.71 -22.17
C VAL A 27 -13.13 -4.92 -22.09
N LEU A 28 -11.89 -4.76 -22.53
CA LEU A 28 -10.89 -5.81 -22.41
C LEU A 28 -10.48 -5.92 -20.94
N TRP A 29 -10.16 -7.14 -20.51
CA TRP A 29 -9.73 -7.40 -19.14
C TRP A 29 -8.49 -6.56 -18.73
N GLY A 30 -7.59 -6.29 -19.68
CA GLY A 30 -6.43 -5.42 -19.46
C GLY A 30 -6.84 -4.00 -19.07
N ASP A 31 -7.71 -3.38 -19.87
CA ASP A 31 -8.18 -2.01 -19.68
C ASP A 31 -8.95 -1.86 -18.36
N PHE A 32 -9.76 -2.87 -18.00
CA PHE A 32 -10.46 -2.90 -16.72
C PHE A 32 -9.50 -2.90 -15.52
N VAL A 33 -8.44 -3.70 -15.58
CA VAL A 33 -7.43 -3.79 -14.51
C VAL A 33 -6.60 -2.51 -14.43
N GLU A 34 -6.27 -1.90 -15.56
CA GLU A 34 -5.53 -0.63 -15.62
C GLU A 34 -6.35 0.53 -15.03
N ASP A 35 -7.62 0.62 -15.39
CA ASP A 35 -8.53 1.65 -14.86
C ASP A 35 -8.79 1.50 -13.36
N PHE A 36 -8.90 0.25 -12.86
CA PHE A 36 -8.93 -0.01 -11.42
C PHE A 36 -7.66 0.47 -10.72
N LYS A 37 -6.49 0.19 -11.30
CA LYS A 37 -5.22 0.69 -10.75
C LYS A 37 -5.20 2.21 -10.78
N MET A 38 -5.54 2.88 -11.88
CA MET A 38 -5.59 4.35 -11.91
C MET A 38 -6.55 4.95 -10.87
N SER A 39 -7.67 4.29 -10.61
CA SER A 39 -8.69 4.78 -9.67
C SER A 39 -8.31 4.61 -8.19
N PHE A 40 -7.48 3.61 -7.87
CA PHE A 40 -7.16 3.22 -6.50
C PHE A 40 -5.67 3.12 -6.17
N GLU A 41 -4.79 3.34 -7.13
CA GLU A 41 -3.35 3.41 -6.90
C GLU A 41 -3.08 4.68 -6.08
N PRO A 42 -2.34 4.55 -4.96
CA PRO A 42 -1.93 5.72 -4.19
C PRO A 42 -1.19 6.69 -5.09
N LEU A 43 -1.67 7.95 -5.12
CA LEU A 43 -1.09 9.03 -5.93
C LEU A 43 0.43 9.18 -5.70
N ASP A 44 0.90 8.80 -4.51
CA ASP A 44 2.31 8.67 -4.18
C ASP A 44 2.52 7.43 -3.27
N THR A 45 2.78 6.29 -3.90
CA THR A 45 3.06 5.01 -3.22
C THR A 45 4.28 5.08 -2.30
N ALA A 46 5.28 5.91 -2.66
CA ALA A 46 6.46 6.11 -1.84
C ALA A 46 6.14 6.91 -0.58
N LEU A 47 5.40 8.01 -0.70
CA LEU A 47 4.97 8.82 0.44
C LEU A 47 4.09 8.03 1.40
N GLU A 48 3.14 7.23 0.89
CA GLU A 48 2.34 6.35 1.73
C GLU A 48 3.21 5.33 2.49
N ALA A 49 4.14 4.69 1.80
CA ALA A 49 5.05 3.73 2.42
C ALA A 49 5.92 4.42 3.49
N GLN A 50 6.38 5.65 3.23
CA GLN A 50 7.15 6.45 4.21
C GLN A 50 6.31 6.79 5.45
N LEU A 51 5.04 7.17 5.29
CA LEU A 51 4.12 7.44 6.40
C LEU A 51 3.84 6.18 7.22
N LYS A 52 3.48 5.07 6.56
CA LYS A 52 3.25 3.77 7.20
C LYS A 52 4.50 3.29 7.94
N LEU A 53 5.68 3.48 7.36
CA LEU A 53 6.95 3.11 7.96
C LEU A 53 7.30 3.99 9.18
N ARG A 54 6.92 5.27 9.17
CA ARG A 54 7.08 6.17 10.33
C ARG A 54 6.29 5.68 11.56
N ASP A 55 5.11 5.14 11.32
CA ASP A 55 4.19 4.70 12.37
C ASP A 55 4.37 3.21 12.72
N LEU A 56 5.16 2.47 11.93
CA LEU A 56 5.46 1.06 12.15
C LEU A 56 6.26 0.86 13.45
N LYS A 57 5.72 0.03 14.35
CA LYS A 57 6.37 -0.37 15.60
C LYS A 57 6.35 -1.88 15.74
N MET A 58 7.46 -2.44 16.22
CA MET A 58 7.54 -3.84 16.60
C MET A 58 6.61 -4.10 17.78
N LYS A 59 5.75 -5.09 17.61
CA LYS A 59 4.86 -5.59 18.66
C LYS A 59 5.50 -6.80 19.34
N GLU A 60 4.86 -7.96 19.28
CA GLU A 60 5.30 -9.18 19.96
C GLU A 60 6.35 -9.96 19.16
N ARG A 61 6.28 -9.91 17.82
CA ARG A 61 7.03 -10.77 16.92
C ARG A 61 7.99 -9.99 16.03
N ALA A 62 9.27 -10.37 16.10
CA ALA A 62 10.35 -9.69 15.36
C ALA A 62 10.33 -10.01 13.86
N ASP A 63 9.96 -11.24 13.50
CA ASP A 63 9.80 -11.70 12.13
C ASP A 63 8.69 -10.94 11.40
N GLU A 64 7.54 -10.74 12.06
CA GLU A 64 6.44 -9.94 11.51
C GLU A 64 6.87 -8.49 11.26
N TYR A 65 7.52 -7.86 12.25
CA TYR A 65 8.05 -6.51 12.11
C TYR A 65 9.06 -6.41 10.96
N THR A 66 9.99 -7.36 10.86
CA THR A 66 11.01 -7.40 9.82
C THR A 66 10.39 -7.56 8.44
N TYR A 67 9.39 -8.44 8.31
CA TYR A 67 8.65 -8.61 7.07
C TYR A 67 7.94 -7.32 6.64
N GLN A 68 7.14 -6.72 7.54
CA GLN A 68 6.41 -5.47 7.27
C GLN A 68 7.36 -4.31 6.93
N PHE A 69 8.46 -4.17 7.67
CA PHE A 69 9.48 -3.17 7.39
C PHE A 69 10.10 -3.38 5.99
N SER A 70 10.52 -4.61 5.68
CA SER A 70 11.18 -4.91 4.40
C SER A 70 10.26 -4.65 3.19
N TYR A 71 8.96 -4.90 3.36
CA TYR A 71 7.96 -4.62 2.34
C TYR A 71 7.82 -3.12 2.08
N LEU A 72 7.67 -2.32 3.14
CA LEU A 72 7.54 -0.86 3.03
C LEU A 72 8.85 -0.21 2.54
N ALA A 73 10.00 -0.67 3.02
CA ALA A 73 11.31 -0.11 2.66
C ALA A 73 11.63 -0.19 1.16
N LYS A 74 11.14 -1.23 0.47
CA LYS A 74 11.27 -1.35 -0.99
C LYS A 74 10.50 -0.27 -1.76
N GLN A 75 9.47 0.30 -1.14
CA GLN A 75 8.56 1.27 -1.76
C GLN A 75 8.96 2.71 -1.44
N THR A 76 9.73 2.97 -0.37
CA THR A 76 10.03 4.34 0.08
C THR A 76 11.09 5.07 -0.74
N GLY A 77 11.94 4.33 -1.48
CA GLY A 77 13.12 4.90 -2.14
C GLY A 77 14.27 5.29 -1.19
N TYR A 78 14.21 4.90 0.09
CA TYR A 78 15.25 5.23 1.06
C TYR A 78 16.57 4.52 0.78
N ASN A 79 17.68 5.24 0.95
CA ASN A 79 19.01 4.65 0.97
C ASN A 79 19.26 3.85 2.26
N ASN A 80 20.35 3.08 2.30
CA ASN A 80 20.65 2.18 3.43
C ASN A 80 20.72 2.92 4.77
N ALA A 81 21.31 4.12 4.81
CA ALA A 81 21.42 4.89 6.05
C ALA A 81 20.05 5.32 6.58
N ALA A 82 19.18 5.80 5.70
CA ALA A 82 17.80 6.18 6.04
C ALA A 82 16.98 4.96 6.49
N GLN A 83 17.12 3.81 5.82
CA GLN A 83 16.47 2.57 6.22
C GLN A 83 16.91 2.10 7.61
N ILE A 84 18.21 2.14 7.93
CA ILE A 84 18.72 1.77 9.26
C ILE A 84 18.13 2.66 10.36
N VAL A 85 18.08 3.98 10.15
CA VAL A 85 17.51 4.92 11.12
C VAL A 85 16.03 4.63 11.35
N ALA A 86 15.29 4.36 10.27
CA ALA A 86 13.88 4.13 10.35
C ALA A 86 13.54 2.76 10.98
N PHE A 87 14.33 1.71 10.70
CA PHE A 87 14.21 0.41 11.36
C PHE A 87 14.42 0.55 12.87
N LYS A 88 15.48 1.24 13.30
CA LYS A 88 15.75 1.44 14.73
C LYS A 88 14.62 2.16 15.45
N ARG A 89 13.95 3.11 14.79
CA ARG A 89 12.82 3.86 15.38
C ARG A 89 11.63 2.96 15.75
N GLY A 90 11.39 1.90 14.97
CA GLY A 90 10.28 0.98 15.23
C GLY A 90 10.58 -0.09 16.29
N LEU A 91 11.83 -0.23 16.72
CA LEU A 91 12.21 -1.24 17.72
C LEU A 91 11.91 -0.79 19.16
N PRO A 92 11.64 -1.74 20.08
CA PRO A 92 11.59 -1.47 21.51
C PRO A 92 12.96 -1.03 22.02
N LYS A 93 12.99 -0.08 22.97
CA LYS A 93 14.24 0.47 23.53
C LYS A 93 15.21 -0.61 24.03
N SER A 94 14.70 -1.69 24.64
CA SER A 94 15.50 -2.80 25.15
C SER A 94 16.31 -3.51 24.06
N LEU A 95 15.76 -3.63 22.84
CA LEU A 95 16.45 -4.22 21.70
C LEU A 95 17.43 -3.23 21.07
N VAL A 96 17.05 -1.96 20.94
CA VAL A 96 17.95 -0.91 20.41
C VAL A 96 19.25 -0.86 21.22
N LEU A 97 19.15 -0.89 22.56
CA LEU A 97 20.33 -0.87 23.44
C LEU A 97 21.23 -2.09 23.27
N LYS A 98 20.65 -3.28 23.08
CA LYS A 98 21.42 -4.53 22.88
C LYS A 98 22.13 -4.61 21.54
N ILE A 99 21.56 -4.02 20.49
CA ILE A 99 22.10 -4.09 19.11
C ILE A 99 23.15 -2.99 18.87
N MET A 100 23.14 -1.92 19.67
CA MET A 100 24.07 -0.79 19.56
C MET A 100 25.31 -0.89 20.46
N THR A 101 25.44 -1.97 21.24
CA THR A 101 26.65 -2.29 22.01
C THR A 101 27.56 -3.16 21.16
#